data_AF-A0A534HUR2-F1
#
_entry.id   AF-A0A534HUR2-F1
#
_cell.length_a   1.000
_cell.length_b   1.000
_cell.length_c   1.000
_cell.angle_alpha   90.00
_cell.angle_beta   90.00
_cell.angle_gamma   90.00
#
_symmetry.space_group_name_H-M   'P 1'
#
loop_
_entity.id
_entity.type
_entity.pdbx_description
1 polymer ?
#
loop_
_entity_poly.entity_id
_entity_poly.type
_entity_poly.pdbx_seq_one_letter_code
_entity_poly.pdbx_strand_id
1 'polypeptide(L)'
;MEDVIIIGDRPVGFINALGLAQAGVRSRTGHHQLPRAAVYFWSVLGGLGRLGMLEQAEAAGVRKQDYTRESSVSPIPANALSC
;
A
#
# COMPACT_ATOMS: atom_id res chain seq x y z
N MET A 1 20.13 -11.46 20.68
CA MET A 1 19.67 -10.09 20.97
C MET A 1 19.20 -9.52 19.66
N GLU A 2 18.03 -8.90 19.62
CA GLU A 2 17.48 -8.29 18.39
C GLU A 2 17.74 -6.79 18.44
N ASP A 3 18.00 -6.19 17.29
CA ASP A 3 18.37 -4.79 17.22
C ASP A 3 17.12 -3.89 17.15
N VAL A 4 15.99 -4.44 16.67
CA VAL A 4 14.69 -3.75 16.58
C VAL A 4 13.53 -4.69 16.94
N ILE A 5 12.60 -4.22 17.78
CA ILE A 5 11.33 -4.90 18.05
C ILE A 5 10.21 -4.13 17.33
N ILE A 6 9.43 -4.84 16.53
CA ILE A 6 8.29 -4.28 15.80
C ILE A 6 7.00 -4.70 16.52
N ILE A 7 6.27 -3.71 17.02
CA ILE A 7 4.97 -3.91 17.66
C ILE A 7 3.87 -3.76 16.61
N GLY A 8 3.25 -4.89 16.26
CA GLY A 8 2.22 -5.00 15.23
C GLY A 8 2.71 -5.79 14.01
N ASP A 9 1.99 -6.85 13.67
CA ASP A 9 2.25 -7.81 12.59
C ASP A 9 1.32 -7.63 11.39
N ARG A 10 0.72 -6.44 11.27
CA ARG A 10 -0.13 -6.07 10.14
C ARG A 10 0.75 -5.77 8.92
N PRO A 11 0.19 -5.52 7.72
CA PRO A 11 0.98 -5.32 6.51
C PRO A 11 2.14 -4.31 6.68
N VAL A 12 1.91 -3.23 7.43
CA VAL A 12 2.96 -2.23 7.74
C VAL A 12 4.11 -2.84 8.55
N GLY A 13 3.82 -3.63 9.58
CA GLY A 13 4.83 -4.28 10.42
C GLY A 13 5.66 -5.31 9.66
N PHE A 14 5.01 -6.11 8.81
CA PHE A 14 5.72 -7.07 7.96
C PHE A 14 6.60 -6.39 6.90
N ILE A 15 6.09 -5.34 6.26
CA ILE A 15 6.87 -4.57 5.28
C ILE A 15 8.11 -3.95 5.93
N ASN A 16 7.97 -3.41 7.15
CA ASN A 16 9.12 -2.89 7.91
C ASN A 16 10.11 -3.99 8.29
N ALA A 17 9.63 -5.14 8.77
CA ALA A 17 10.47 -6.28 9.11
C ALA A 17 11.30 -6.73 7.89
N LEU A 18 10.65 -6.82 6.73
CA LEU A 18 11.30 -7.20 5.47
C LEU A 18 12.39 -6.18 5.07
N GLY A 19 12.07 -4.88 5.09
CA GLY A 19 13.04 -3.84 4.75
C GLY A 19 14.24 -3.83 5.70
N LEU A 20 14.01 -4.03 7.00
CA LEU A 20 15.08 -4.13 8.00
C LEU A 20 15.95 -5.38 7.76
N ALA A 21 15.34 -6.53 7.47
CA ALA A 21 16.06 -7.75 7.15
C ALA A 21 16.91 -7.60 5.88
N GLN A 22 16.39 -6.96 4.83
CA GLN A 22 17.14 -6.65 3.60
C GLN A 22 18.33 -5.70 3.85
N ALA A 23 18.22 -4.83 4.85
CA ALA A 23 19.31 -3.96 5.30
C ALA A 23 20.29 -4.66 6.27
N GLY A 24 20.11 -5.94 6.56
CA GLY A 24 20.95 -6.70 7.51
C GLY A 24 20.66 -6.43 8.98
N VAL A 25 19.56 -5.74 9.30
CA VAL A 25 19.16 -5.44 10.68
C VAL A 25 18.27 -6.55 11.22
N ARG A 26 18.65 -7.11 12.37
CA ARG A 26 17.84 -8.17 13.01
C ARG A 26 16.63 -7.55 13.67
N SER A 27 15.45 -7.99 13.25
CA SER A 27 14.19 -7.55 13.85
C SER A 27 13.31 -8.73 14.24
N ARG A 28 12.40 -8.50 15.18
CA ARG A 28 11.33 -9.43 15.54
C ARG A 28 9.98 -8.74 15.50
N THR A 29 9.01 -9.47 14.97
CA THR A 29 7.60 -9.12 15.02
C THR A 29 6.91 -9.92 16.13
N GLY A 30 5.90 -9.31 16.76
CA GLY A 30 5.09 -9.94 17.80
C GLY A 30 3.64 -10.12 17.38
N HIS A 31 3.04 -11.24 17.83
CA HIS A 31 1.69 -11.74 17.53
C HIS A 31 1.49 -12.15 16.07
N HIS A 32 0.62 -13.14 15.83
CA HIS A 32 0.35 -13.71 14.51
C HIS A 32 -1.16 -13.69 14.30
N GLN A 33 -1.65 -12.65 13.64
CA GLN A 33 -3.01 -12.54 13.17
C GLN A 33 -3.00 -12.14 11.70
N LEU A 34 -3.38 -13.07 10.84
CA LEU A 34 -3.41 -12.89 9.39
C LEU A 34 -4.13 -11.56 9.02
N PRO A 35 -3.61 -10.80 8.04
CA PRO A 35 -4.25 -9.56 7.61
C PRO A 35 -5.69 -9.82 7.19
N ARG A 36 -6.65 -9.07 7.75
CA ARG A 36 -8.08 -9.20 7.36
C ARG A 36 -8.34 -8.75 5.91
N ALA A 37 -7.48 -7.89 5.37
CA ALA A 37 -7.40 -7.49 3.96
C ALA A 37 -6.06 -6.76 3.71
N ALA A 38 -5.45 -6.99 2.55
CA ALA A 38 -4.29 -6.23 2.06
C ALA A 38 -4.71 -5.42 0.83
N VAL A 39 -5.12 -4.17 1.04
CA VAL A 39 -5.46 -3.24 -0.05
C VAL A 39 -4.38 -2.17 -0.09
N TYR A 40 -3.69 -2.08 -1.23
CA TYR A 40 -2.62 -1.11 -1.45
C TYR A 40 -3.09 -0.01 -2.39
N PHE A 41 -2.97 1.24 -1.95
CA PHE A 41 -3.18 2.40 -2.82
C PHE A 41 -2.03 2.52 -3.82
N TRP A 42 -2.27 3.16 -4.97
CA TRP A 42 -1.30 3.23 -6.07
C TRP A 42 0.09 3.72 -5.67
N SER A 43 0.17 4.64 -4.69
CA SER A 43 1.44 5.18 -4.18
C SER A 43 2.31 4.14 -3.45
N VAL A 44 1.71 3.08 -2.92
CA VAL A 44 2.41 2.03 -2.17
C VAL A 44 3.04 1.00 -3.10
N LEU A 45 2.54 0.85 -4.33
CA LEU A 45 3.01 -0.14 -5.29
C LEU A 45 4.50 0.04 -5.63
N GLY A 46 4.97 1.28 -5.75
CA GLY A 46 6.40 1.56 -5.96
C GLY A 46 7.28 1.11 -4.79
N GLY A 47 6.77 1.17 -3.57
CA GLY A 47 7.45 0.63 -2.38
C GLY A 47 7.53 -0.89 -2.41
N LEU A 48 6.42 -1.56 -2.74
CA LEU A 48 6.39 -3.02 -2.91
C LEU A 48 7.34 -3.49 -4.01
N GLY A 49 7.48 -2.73 -5.10
CA GLY A 49 8.43 -3.02 -6.17
C GLY A 49 9.88 -3.00 -5.68
N ARG A 50 10.27 -1.97 -4.92
CA ARG A 50 11.62 -1.89 -4.34
C ARG A 50 11.93 -3.01 -3.34
N LEU A 51 10.91 -3.52 -2.67
CA LEU A 51 11.03 -4.66 -1.75
C LEU A 51 11.00 -6.02 -2.46
N GLY A 52 10.78 -6.05 -3.79
CA GLY A 52 10.68 -7.28 -4.57
C GLY A 52 9.41 -8.08 -4.29
N MET A 53 8.32 -7.42 -3.89
CA MET A 53 7.03 -8.05 -3.54
C MET A 53 5.91 -7.76 -4.53
N LEU A 54 6.08 -6.80 -5.45
CA LEU A 54 5.00 -6.33 -6.31
C LEU A 54 4.46 -7.44 -7.22
N GLU A 55 5.34 -8.21 -7.86
CA GLU A 55 4.94 -9.29 -8.76
C GLU A 55 4.15 -10.38 -8.03
N GLN A 56 4.59 -10.76 -6.83
CA GLN A 56 3.93 -11.75 -5.98
C GLN A 56 2.58 -11.23 -5.49
N ALA A 57 2.49 -9.93 -5.18
CA ALA A 57 1.23 -9.30 -4.78
C ALA A 57 0.23 -9.22 -5.95
N GLU A 58 0.71 -8.99 -7.17
CA GLU A 58 -0.12 -9.01 -8.39
C GLU A 58 -0.58 -10.42 -8.74
N ALA A 59 0.30 -11.41 -8.63
CA ALA A 59 -0.04 -12.82 -8.86
C ALA A 59 -1.03 -13.38 -7.83
N ALA A 60 -0.97 -12.91 -6.58
CA ALA A 60 -1.87 -13.34 -5.50
C ALA A 60 -3.17 -12.51 -5.40
N GLY A 61 -3.33 -11.45 -6.20
CA GLY A 61 -4.36 -10.44 -6.00
C GLY A 61 -5.01 -9.94 -7.30
N VAL A 62 -5.72 -8.82 -7.18
CA VAL A 62 -6.35 -8.13 -8.31
C VAL A 62 -5.85 -6.69 -8.36
N ARG A 63 -5.30 -6.29 -9.51
CA ARG A 63 -4.88 -4.91 -9.76
C ARG A 63 -6.03 -4.13 -10.39
N LYS A 64 -6.61 -3.19 -9.63
CA LYS A 64 -7.57 -2.23 -10.17
C LYS A 64 -6.82 -1.12 -10.94
N GLN A 65 -7.05 -1.04 -12.25
CA GLN A 65 -6.42 -0.05 -13.13
C GLN A 65 -7.41 1.03 -13.58
N ASP A 66 -8.70 0.72 -13.60
CA ASP A 66 -9.74 1.64 -14.03
C ASP A 66 -10.36 2.38 -12.84
N TYR A 67 -10.09 3.68 -12.77
CA TYR A 67 -10.72 4.60 -11.83
C TYR A 67 -11.62 5.54 -12.62
N THR A 68 -12.92 5.25 -12.64
CA THR A 68 -13.90 6.21 -13.16
C THR A 68 -14.08 7.32 -12.15
N ARG A 69 -13.66 8.55 -12.50
CA ARG A 69 -14.13 9.74 -11.80
C ARG A 69 -15.52 10.07 -12.35
N GLU A 70 -16.55 9.75 -11.58
CA GLU A 70 -17.86 10.33 -11.81
C GLU A 70 -17.81 11.79 -11.35
N SER A 71 -17.51 12.69 -12.29
CA SER A 71 -17.68 14.12 -12.03
C SER A 71 -19.18 14.41 -12.11
N SER A 72 -19.86 14.48 -10.97
CA SER A 72 -21.19 15.08 -10.85
C SER A 72 -21.15 16.62 -10.96
N VAL A 73 -20.23 17.14 -11.76
CA VAL A 73 -20.17 18.56 -12.10
C VAL A 73 -21.11 18.74 -13.29
N SER A 74 -22.33 19.19 -13.00
CA SER A 74 -23.20 19.75 -14.03
C SER A 74 -22.41 20.84 -14.77
N PRO A 75 -22.38 20.84 -16.12
CA PRO A 75 -21.68 21.87 -16.85
C PRO A 75 -22.23 23.24 -16.45
N ILE A 76 -21.35 24.14 -15.99
CA ILE A 76 -21.72 25.53 -15.76
C ILE A 76 -22.22 26.07 -17.11
N PRO A 77 -23.49 26.51 -17.22
CA PRO A 77 -24.03 26.95 -18.49
C PRO A 77 -23.25 28.17 -18.98
N ALA A 78 -22.95 28.20 -20.28
CA ALA A 78 -22.06 29.20 -20.90
C ALA A 78 -22.51 30.66 -20.70
N ASN A 79 -23.74 30.89 -20.24
CA ASN A 79 -24.30 32.20 -19.93
C ASN A 79 -23.91 32.73 -18.54
N ALA A 80 -23.24 31.95 -17.69
CA ALA A 80 -22.85 32.37 -16.34
C ALA A 80 -21.55 33.21 -16.28
N LEU A 81 -20.89 33.46 -17.42
CA LEU A 81 -19.64 34.24 -17.53
C LEU A 81 -19.84 35.70 -18.01
N SER A 82 -21.08 36.18 -18.10
CA SER A 82 -21.35 37.60 -18.36
C SER A 82 -21.55 38.36 -17.05
N CYS A 83 -20.44 38.67 -16.38
CA CYS A 83 -20.35 39.76 -15.39
C CYS A 83 -19.43 40.84 -15.95
#